data_AF-A0A5S4GXU7-F1
#
_entry.id   AF-A0A5S4GXU7-F1
#
_cell.length_a   1.000
_cell.length_b   1.000
_cell.length_c   1.000
_cell.angle_alpha   90.00
_cell.angle_beta   90.00
_cell.angle_gamma   90.00
#
_symmetry.space_group_name_H-M   'P 1'
#
loop_
_entity.id
_entity.type
_entity.pdbx_description
1 polymer ?
#
loop_
_entity_poly.entity_id
_entity_poly.type
_entity_poly.pdbx_seq_one_letter_code
_entity_poly.pdbx_strand_id
1 'polypeptide(L)' 'MTHGSKTMRVVPDDFAEPVQWFCLMCDSVEETTPGAEPPSPPICPTCIRLALVQSLRALGVEL' A
#
# COMPACT_ATOMS: atom_id res chain seq x y z
N MET A 1 40.71 8.09 -9.67
CA MET A 1 39.28 7.74 -9.61
C MET A 1 38.64 8.67 -8.58
N THR A 2 38.00 9.75 -9.02
CA THR A 2 37.33 10.70 -8.11
C THR A 2 35.96 10.15 -7.78
N HIS A 3 35.77 9.67 -6.55
CA HIS A 3 34.45 9.34 -6.02
C HIS A 3 33.61 10.62 -6.01
N GLY A 4 32.66 10.73 -6.93
CA GLY A 4 31.67 11.81 -6.95
C GLY A 4 30.85 11.72 -5.67
N SER A 5 31.03 12.69 -4.77
CA SER A 5 30.19 12.86 -3.61
C SER A 5 28.75 13.10 -4.10
N LYS A 6 27.89 12.10 -3.92
CA LYS A 6 26.48 12.18 -4.29
C LYS A 6 25.79 13.03 -3.23
N THR A 7 25.70 14.34 -3.48
CA THR A 7 24.98 15.27 -2.61
C THR A 7 23.53 14.78 -2.47
N MET A 8 23.20 14.23 -1.29
CA MET A 8 21.83 13.84 -0.96
C MET A 8 21.00 15.12 -0.88
N ARG A 9 20.18 15.38 -1.90
CA ARG A 9 19.24 16.50 -1.89
C ARG A 9 18.03 16.06 -1.08
N VAL A 10 17.79 16.74 0.03
CA VAL A 10 16.53 16.60 0.77
C VAL A 10 15.45 17.26 -0.08
N VAL A 11 14.53 16.46 -0.61
CA VAL A 11 13.36 16.94 -1.33
C VAL A 11 12.35 17.38 -0.27
N PRO A 12 11.82 18.62 -0.33
CA PRO A 12 10.75 19.03 0.59
C PRO A 12 9.55 18.09 0.44
N ASP A 13 8.91 17.71 1.55
CA ASP A 13 7.82 16.71 1.55
C ASP A 13 6.64 17.11 0.63
N ASP A 14 6.45 18.40 0.37
CA ASP A 14 5.46 18.94 -0.57
C ASP A 14 5.66 18.49 -2.03
N PHE A 15 6.85 17.98 -2.36
CA PHE A 15 7.21 17.47 -3.69
C PHE A 15 7.47 15.95 -3.69
N ALA A 16 7.21 15.26 -2.59
CA ALA A 16 7.41 13.82 -2.53
C ALA A 16 6.28 13.11 -3.31
N GLU A 17 6.65 12.20 -4.21
CA GLU A 17 5.71 11.44 -5.01
C GLU A 17 4.93 10.44 -4.14
N PRO A 18 3.63 10.19 -4.45
CA PRO A 18 2.83 9.23 -3.71
C PRO A 18 3.47 7.84 -3.75
N VAL A 19 3.35 7.10 -2.64
CA VAL A 19 3.86 5.73 -2.52
C VAL A 19 2.77 4.76 -2.96
N GLN A 20 3.09 3.92 -3.94
CA GLN A 20 2.21 2.87 -4.44
C GLN A 20 2.50 1.53 -3.74
N TRP A 21 1.46 0.93 -3.17
CA TRP A 21 1.48 -0.40 -2.57
C TRP A 21 0.79 -1.40 -3.50
N PHE A 22 1.46 -2.51 -3.77
CA PHE A 22 0.93 -3.59 -4.60
C PHE A 22 0.54 -4.77 -3.75
N CYS A 23 -0.70 -5.22 -3.89
CA CYS A 23 -1.13 -6.45 -3.25
C CYS A 23 -0.65 -7.68 -4.03
N LEU A 24 0.20 -8.50 -3.40
CA LEU A 24 0.70 -9.75 -3.99
C LEU A 24 -0.37 -10.86 -4.17
N MET A 25 -1.59 -10.66 -3.65
CA MET A 25 -2.66 -11.66 -3.70
C MET A 25 -3.68 -11.40 -4.81
N CYS A 26 -3.97 -10.13 -5.11
CA CYS A 26 -5.01 -9.75 -6.07
C CYS A 26 -4.56 -8.68 -7.08
N ASP A 27 -3.27 -8.30 -7.06
CA ASP A 27 -2.67 -7.29 -7.93
C ASP A 27 -3.33 -5.90 -7.85
N SER A 28 -4.11 -5.64 -6.79
CA SER A 28 -4.63 -4.30 -6.53
C SER A 28 -3.52 -3.33 -6.14
N VAL A 29 -3.68 -2.07 -6.54
CA VAL A 29 -2.73 -0.98 -6.29
C VAL A 29 -3.41 0.06 -5.40
N GLU A 30 -2.70 0.49 -4.36
CA GLU A 30 -3.15 1.56 -3.46
C GLU A 30 -2.10 2.65 -3.37
N GLU A 31 -2.55 3.90 -3.45
CA GLU A 31 -1.68 5.07 -3.33
C GLU A 31 -1.79 5.66 -1.93
N THR A 32 -0.65 5.99 -1.34
CA THR A 32 -0.57 6.60 -0.02
C THR A 32 0.32 7.83 -0.06
N THR A 33 0.16 8.70 0.95
CA THR A 33 1.03 9.85 1.10
C THR A 33 2.47 9.41 1.35
N PRO A 34 3.46 10.18 0.89
CA PRO A 34 4.85 9.97 1.25
C PRO A 34 5.04 9.81 2.76
N GLY A 35 5.89 8.86 3.17
CA GLY A 35 6.16 8.59 4.58
C GLY A 35 5.06 7.82 5.31
N ALA A 36 3.97 7.44 4.63
CA ALA A 36 2.99 6.50 5.20
C ALA A 36 3.64 5.14 5.42
N GLU A 37 3.47 4.59 6.62
CA GLU A 37 3.87 3.22 6.91
C GLU A 37 2.97 2.23 6.13
N PRO A 38 3.51 1.05 5.76
CA PRO A 38 2.68 0.00 5.20
C PRO A 38 1.54 -0.37 6.17
N PRO A 39 0.35 -0.75 5.66
CA PRO A 39 -0.77 -1.14 6.52
C PRO A 39 -0.39 -2.31 7.44
N SER A 40 -0.84 -2.27 8.71
CA SER A 40 -0.66 -3.32 9.70
C SER A 40 -2.02 -3.73 10.30
N PRO A 41 -2.46 -5.00 10.16
CA PRO A 41 -1.79 -6.07 9.43
C PRO A 41 -1.68 -5.77 7.92
N PRO A 42 -0.70 -6.34 7.19
CA PRO A 42 -0.47 -6.08 5.77
C PRO A 42 -1.51 -6.79 4.90
N ILE A 43 -2.77 -6.38 5.04
CA ILE A 43 -3.91 -6.92 4.32
C ILE A 43 -4.44 -5.82 3.40
N CYS A 44 -4.54 -6.14 2.11
CA CYS A 44 -5.09 -5.21 1.15
C CYS A 44 -6.60 -4.99 1.39
N PRO A 45 -7.11 -3.74 1.37
CA PRO A 45 -8.53 -3.40 1.44
C PRO A 45 -9.45 -4.21 0.51
N THR A 46 -8.99 -4.57 -0.69
CA THR A 46 -9.75 -5.46 -1.58
C THR A 46 -9.86 -6.88 -1.02
N CYS A 47 -8.76 -7.41 -0.51
CA CYS A 47 -8.63 -8.76 0.03
C CYS A 47 -9.49 -8.93 1.28
N ILE A 48 -9.45 -7.94 2.19
CA ILE A 48 -10.27 -7.96 3.41
C ILE A 48 -11.76 -7.90 3.08
N ARG A 49 -12.17 -7.11 2.08
CA ARG A 49 -13.57 -7.06 1.63
C ARG A 49 -14.01 -8.40 1.06
N LEU A 50 -13.20 -9.03 0.21
CA LEU A 50 -13.50 -10.36 -0.34
C LEU A 50 -13.60 -11.42 0.76
N ALA A 51 -12.66 -11.41 1.72
CA ALA A 51 -12.68 -12.32 2.86
C ALA A 51 -13.95 -12.12 3.69
N LEU A 52 -14.33 -10.87 3.99
CA LEU A 52 -15.54 -10.55 4.73
C LEU A 52 -16.81 -11.04 4.02
N VAL A 53 -16.92 -10.78 2.71
CA VAL A 53 -18.05 -11.23 1.88
C VAL A 53 -18.15 -12.76 1.90
N GLN A 54 -17.03 -13.47 1.77
CA GLN A 54 -17.01 -14.93 1.85
C GLN A 54 -17.42 -15.45 3.23
N SER A 55 -16.93 -14.82 4.32
CA SER A 55 -17.33 -15.17 5.68
C SER A 55 -18.83 -14.94 5.93
N LEU A 56 -19.37 -13.82 5.48
CA LEU A 56 -20.80 -13.50 5.62
C LEU A 56 -21.68 -14.50 4.86
N ARG A 57 -21.29 -14.87 3.62
CA ARG A 57 -21.96 -15.95 2.88
C ARG A 57 -21.90 -17.29 3.60
N ALA A 58 -20.76 -17.64 4.18
CA ALA A 58 -20.60 -18.88 4.94
C ALA A 58 -21.49 -18.93 6.21
N LEU A 59 -21.84 -17.75 6.76
CA LEU A 59 -22.80 -17.61 7.86
C LEU A 59 -24.26 -17.56 7.41
N GLY A 60 -24.54 -17.67 6.10
CA GLY A 60 -25.88 -17.66 5.55
C GLY A 60 -26.49 -16.26 5.38
N VAL A 61 -25.67 -15.21 5.35
CA VAL A 61 -26.14 -13.84 5.06
C VAL A 61 -26.34 -13.69 3.55
N GLU A 62 -27.53 -13.28 3.13
CA GLU A 62 -27.80 -12.81 1.76
C GLU A 62 -27.20 -11.40 1.59
N LEU A 63 -26.30 -11.24 0.60
CA LEU A 63 -25.53 -10.02 0.32
C LEU A 63 -25.88 -9.44 -1.05
#